data_AF-A0A355FL78-F1
#
_entry.id   AF-A0A355FL78-F1
#
_cell.length_a   1.000
_cell.length_b   1.000
_cell.length_c   1.000
_cell.angle_alpha   90.00
_cell.angle_beta   90.00
_cell.angle_gamma   90.00
#
_symmetry.space_group_name_H-M   'P 1'
#
loop_
_entity.id
_entity.type
_entity.pdbx_description
1 polymer ?
#
loop_
_entity_poly.entity_id
_entity_poly.type
_entity_poly.pdbx_seq_one_letter_code
_entity_poly.pdbx_strand_id
1 'polypeptide(L)' 'MEQVNVKLTLAYEGTDFSGYQRQAQGERTVQGELEKAIVSLTEEEPKLIAAGRTDAGVHAKGQVVNFMTASRIPLPRWAA' A
#
# COMPACT_ATOMS: atom_id res chain seq x y z
N MET A 1 12.40 2.00 -18.28
CA MET A 1 10.99 1.95 -18.70
C MET A 1 10.28 3.17 -18.12
N GLU A 2 9.29 3.71 -18.79
CA GLU A 2 8.52 4.85 -18.27
C GLU A 2 7.77 4.42 -17.00
N GLN A 3 7.83 5.24 -15.95
CA GLN A 3 7.12 4.96 -14.70
C GLN A 3 5.69 5.48 -14.78
N VAL A 4 4.75 4.69 -14.29
CA VAL A 4 3.35 5.10 -14.13
C VAL A 4 3.02 5.32 -12.67
N ASN A 5 2.12 6.25 -12.38
CA ASN A 5 1.59 6.48 -11.04
C ASN A 5 0.28 5.70 -10.87
N VAL A 6 0.28 4.71 -9.98
CA VAL A 6 -0.90 3.88 -9.68
C VAL A 6 -1.58 4.42 -8.43
N LYS A 7 -2.91 4.62 -8.50
CA LYS A 7 -3.76 4.95 -7.35
C LYS A 7 -4.57 3.72 -6.96
N LEU A 8 -4.56 3.36 -5.69
CA LEU A 8 -5.39 2.29 -5.13
C LEU A 8 -6.34 2.85 -4.07
N THR A 9 -7.54 2.27 -3.98
CA THR A 9 -8.49 2.50 -2.90
C THR A 9 -8.55 1.26 -2.02
N LEU A 10 -8.23 1.40 -0.73
CA LEU A 10 -8.08 0.28 0.19
C LEU A 10 -9.20 0.27 1.23
N ALA A 11 -9.68 -0.93 1.53
CA ALA A 11 -10.41 -1.24 2.74
C ALA A 11 -9.59 -2.22 3.59
N TYR A 12 -9.55 -1.99 4.91
CA TYR A 12 -8.87 -2.88 5.85
C TYR A 12 -9.52 -2.84 7.23
N GLU A 13 -9.51 -4.01 7.88
CA GLU A 13 -9.76 -4.13 9.29
C GLU A 13 -8.44 -3.89 10.05
N GLY A 14 -8.39 -2.88 10.92
CA GLY A 14 -7.17 -2.46 11.60
C GLY A 14 -6.81 -3.25 12.86
N THR A 15 -7.68 -4.15 13.35
CA THR A 15 -7.58 -4.79 14.67
C THR A 15 -6.20 -5.39 14.95
N ASP A 16 -5.64 -6.12 13.97
CA ASP A 16 -4.35 -6.82 14.09
C ASP A 16 -3.17 -6.04 13.46
N PHE A 17 -3.34 -4.73 13.25
CA PHE A 17 -2.32 -3.85 12.69
C PHE A 17 -1.87 -2.80 13.71
N SER A 18 -0.56 -2.59 13.79
CA SER A 18 0.07 -1.51 14.56
C SER A 18 -0.05 -0.14 13.85
N GLY A 19 -1.15 0.07 13.13
CA GLY A 19 -1.46 1.26 12.38
C GLY A 19 -1.10 1.16 10.90
N TYR A 20 -1.27 2.28 10.20
CA TYR A 20 -1.00 2.33 8.77
C TYR A 20 0.51 2.31 8.46
N GLN A 21 1.28 3.21 9.08
CA GLN A 21 2.65 3.50 8.66
C GLN A 21 3.61 2.39 9.06
N ARG A 22 4.51 2.01 8.13
CA ARG A 22 5.59 1.05 8.40
C ARG A 22 6.53 1.56 9.49
N GLN A 23 6.89 0.68 10.41
CA GLN A 23 7.76 0.94 11.56
C GLN A 23 9.06 0.14 11.43
N ALA A 24 10.13 0.60 12.10
CA ALA A 24 11.46 0.00 11.99
C ALA A 24 11.61 -1.33 12.77
N GLN A 25 10.73 -1.57 13.74
CA GLN A 25 10.81 -2.69 14.68
C GLN A 25 10.09 -3.96 14.15
N GLY A 26 9.54 -3.90 12.93
CA GLY A 26 8.98 -5.05 12.23
C GLY A 26 7.53 -5.36 12.56
N GLU A 27 6.82 -4.44 13.22
CA GLU A 27 5.40 -4.57 13.49
C GLU A 27 4.59 -4.73 12.19
N ARG A 28 3.53 -5.53 12.29
CA ARG A 28 2.58 -5.69 11.19
C ARG A 28 1.80 -4.38 11.01
N THR A 29 1.96 -3.74 9.86
CA THR A 29 1.35 -2.45 9.52
C THR A 29 0.71 -2.55 8.14
N VAL A 30 -0.31 -1.73 7.87
CA VAL A 30 -1.03 -1.79 6.58
C VAL A 30 -0.10 -1.44 5.42
N GLN A 31 0.73 -0.40 5.58
CA GLN A 31 1.73 -0.01 4.59
C GLN A 31 2.73 -1.15 4.34
N GLY A 32 3.25 -1.78 5.40
CA GLY A 32 4.23 -2.85 5.26
C GLY A 32 3.68 -4.08 4.52
N GLU A 33 2.44 -4.48 4.82
CA GLU A 33 1.80 -5.59 4.10
C GLU A 33 1.48 -5.25 2.64
N LEU A 34 1.05 -4.01 2.38
CA LEU A 34 0.80 -3.56 1.01
C LEU A 34 2.09 -3.47 0.19
N GLU A 35 3.18 -2.96 0.76
CA GLU A 35 4.50 -2.93 0.12
C GLU A 35 4.96 -4.35 -0.23
N LYS A 36 4.84 -5.31 0.70
CA LYS A 36 5.16 -6.74 0.43
C LYS A 36 4.33 -7.31 -0.72
N ALA A 37 3.04 -7.00 -0.76
CA ALA A 37 2.15 -7.46 -1.83
C ALA A 37 2.50 -6.84 -3.20
N ILE A 38 2.90 -5.58 -3.23
CA ILE A 38 3.33 -4.93 -4.48
C ILE A 38 4.69 -5.47 -4.93
N VAL A 39 5.64 -5.68 -4.02
CA VAL A 39 6.94 -6.30 -4.30
C VAL A 39 6.74 -7.69 -4.89
N SER A 40 5.82 -8.51 -4.35
CA SER A 40 5.58 -9.86 -4.89
C SER A 40 4.97 -9.87 -6.30
N LEU A 41 4.32 -8.78 -6.71
CA LEU A 41 3.73 -8.63 -8.05
C LEU A 41 4.68 -7.99 -9.06
N THR A 42 5.59 -7.13 -8.60
CA THR A 42 6.37 -6.24 -9.47
C THR A 42 7.88 -6.46 -9.39
N GLU A 43 8.36 -7.13 -8.34
CA GLU A 43 9.78 -7.22 -7.96
C GLU A 43 10.45 -5.84 -7.70
N GLU A 44 9.64 -4.79 -7.56
CA GLU A 44 10.08 -3.42 -7.29
C GLU A 44 9.81 -3.06 -5.82
N GLU A 45 10.64 -2.20 -5.22
CA GLU A 45 10.39 -1.63 -3.89
C GLU A 45 9.60 -0.32 -4.02
N PRO A 46 8.26 -0.32 -3.81
CA PRO A 46 7.47 0.87 -4.02
C PRO A 46 7.62 1.85 -2.86
N LYS A 47 7.62 3.14 -3.16
CA LYS A 47 7.42 4.19 -2.16
C LYS A 47 5.96 4.61 -2.14
N LEU A 48 5.21 4.11 -1.16
CA LEU A 48 3.80 4.42 -1.00
C LEU A 48 3.60 5.82 -0.41
N ILE A 49 2.61 6.54 -0.93
CA ILE A 49 2.09 7.79 -0.35
C ILE A 49 0.61 7.57 -0.05
N ALA A 50 0.22 7.74 1.21
CA ALA A 50 -1.17 7.61 1.64
C ALA A 50 -1.84 8.97 1.80
N ALA A 51 -3.16 9.00 1.62
CA ALA A 51 -3.97 10.18 1.89
C ALA A 51 -3.96 10.56 3.38
N GLY A 52 -3.89 9.57 4.27
CA GLY A 52 -3.78 9.79 5.70
C GLY A 52 -3.18 8.60 6.44
N ARG A 53 -2.68 8.83 7.65
CA ARG A 53 -2.25 7.77 8.56
C ARG A 53 -3.41 7.39 9.48
N THR A 54 -3.49 6.12 9.83
CA THR A 54 -4.38 5.63 10.88
C THR A 54 -3.56 5.02 12.01
N ASP A 55 -4.01 5.22 13.24
CA ASP A 55 -3.40 4.64 14.43
C ASP A 55 -3.66 3.12 14.51
N ALA A 56 -2.98 2.45 15.46
CA ALA A 56 -3.17 1.02 15.70
C ALA A 56 -4.64 0.69 16.01
N GLY A 57 -5.14 -0.42 15.43
CA GLY A 57 -6.54 -0.83 15.58
C GLY A 57 -7.55 -0.10 14.70
N VAL A 58 -7.21 1.06 14.11
CA VAL A 58 -8.18 1.85 13.32
C VAL A 58 -8.43 1.22 11.95
N HIS A 59 -9.70 1.08 11.58
CA HIS A 59 -10.15 0.55 10.29
C HIS A 59 -10.22 1.63 9.20
N ALA A 60 -10.25 1.21 7.93
CA ALA A 60 -10.58 2.09 6.82
C ALA A 60 -11.48 1.39 5.79
N LYS A 61 -12.38 2.16 5.18
CA LYS A 61 -13.23 1.70 4.07
C LYS A 61 -12.76 2.21 2.69
N GLY A 62 -11.94 3.26 2.68
CA GLY A 62 -11.53 3.95 1.45
C GLY A 62 -10.25 4.75 1.63
N GLN A 63 -9.24 4.16 2.28
CA GLN A 63 -7.91 4.76 2.35
C GLN A 63 -7.34 4.82 0.94
N VAL A 64 -6.95 6.01 0.49
CA VAL A 64 -6.35 6.19 -0.84
C VAL A 64 -4.85 6.20 -0.72
N VAL A 65 -4.18 5.45 -1.59
CA VAL A 65 -2.73 5.39 -1.67
C VAL A 65 -2.27 5.49 -3.12
N ASN A 66 -1.06 6.02 -3.35
CA ASN A 66 -0.43 5.97 -4.65
C ASN A 66 1.04 5.57 -4.58
N PHE A 67 1.57 5.07 -5.69
CA PHE A 67 2.99 4.74 -5.86
C PHE A 67 3.38 4.74 -7.34
N MET A 68 4.68 4.93 -7.59
CA MET A 68 5.27 4.84 -8.92
C MET A 68 5.78 3.42 -9.18
N THR A 69 5.59 2.90 -10.40
CA THR A 69 6.14 1.60 -10.81
C THR A 69 6.50 1.60 -12.29
N ALA A 70 7.50 0.80 -12.66
CA ALA A 70 7.88 0.52 -14.05
C ALA A 70 7.33 -0.84 -14.53
N SER A 71 6.51 -1.51 -13.72
CA SER A 71 5.90 -2.80 -14.00
C SER A 71 5.10 -2.79 -15.30
N ARG A 72 5.12 -3.94 -15.99
CA ARG A 72 4.34 -4.17 -17.21
C ARG A 72 2.88 -4.52 -16.95
N ILE A 73 2.44 -4.57 -15.69
CA ILE A 73 1.04 -4.80 -15.33
C ILE A 73 0.21 -3.62 -15.84
N PRO A 74 -0.75 -3.83 -16.77
CA PRO A 74 -1.59 -2.75 -17.29
C PRO A 74 -2.42 -2.08 -16.19
N LEU A 75 -2.59 -0.76 -16.25
CA LEU A 75 -3.36 0.02 -15.26
C LEU A 75 -4.73 -0.58 -14.90
N PRO A 76 -5.56 -1.06 -15.85
CA PRO A 76 -6.86 -1.65 -15.52
C PRO A 76 -6.82 -2.96 -14.72
N ARG A 77 -5.63 -3.58 -14.55
CA ARG A 77 -5.46 -4.79 -13.73
C ARG A 77 -5.09 -4.52 -12.28
N TRP A 78 -4.78 -3.26 -11.95
CA TRP A 78 -4.64 -2.86 -10.55
C TRP A 78 -6.02 -2.71 -9.92
N ALA A 79 -6.12 -3.01 -8.62
CA ALA A 79 -7.36 -2.81 -7.88
C ALA A 79 -7.74 -1.31 -7.86
N ALA A 80 -9.03 -1.01 -8.07
CA ALA A 80 -9.57 0.35 -8.12
C ALA A 80 -9.80 0.95 -6.72
#